data_AF-A0A662W9X1-F1
#
_entry.id   AF-A0A662W9X1-F1
#
_cell.length_a   1.000
_cell.length_b   1.000
_cell.length_c   1.000
_cell.angle_alpha   90.00
_cell.angle_beta   90.00
_cell.angle_gamma   90.00
#
_symmetry.space_group_name_H-M   'P 1'
#
loop_
_entity.id
_entity.type
_entity.pdbx_description
1 polymer ?
#
loop_
_entity_poly.entity_id
_entity_poly.type
_entity_poly.pdbx_seq_one_letter_code
_entity_poly.pdbx_strand_id
1 'polypeptide(L)'
;MVPDFVKEKALALAVAIQETDEYKDFLEKEDGLKKDKTAQELLSKFQEKQREFISKQLNGEVDQELLGELTEIQAQLNRRESVVDFLDSYNRLINLLNEIGEIISKQIEFDFGEAYRS
;
A
#
# COMPACT_ATOMS: atom_id res chain seq x y z
N MET A 1 20.80 18.50 -6.36
CA MET A 1 21.15 18.12 -4.98
C MET A 1 20.28 18.95 -4.05
N VAL A 2 19.62 18.34 -3.06
CA VAL A 2 18.74 19.06 -2.11
C VAL A 2 19.59 19.88 -1.13
N PRO A 3 19.32 21.18 -0.90
CA PRO A 3 20.06 21.99 0.07
C PRO A 3 19.99 21.42 1.50
N ASP A 4 21.07 21.53 2.28
CA ASP A 4 21.17 20.92 3.61
C ASP A 4 20.04 21.35 4.57
N PHE A 5 19.67 22.64 4.56
CA PHE A 5 18.58 23.13 5.41
C PHE A 5 17.22 22.53 5.05
N VAL A 6 16.97 22.26 3.75
CA VAL A 6 15.73 21.59 3.29
C VAL A 6 15.75 20.13 3.72
N LYS A 7 16.91 19.47 3.57
CA LYS A 7 17.12 18.08 4.01
C LYS A 7 16.85 17.91 5.51
N GLU A 8 17.35 18.82 6.34
CA GLU A 8 17.12 18.80 7.79
C GLU A 8 15.62 18.86 8.12
N LYS A 9 14.86 19.74 7.47
CA LYS A 9 13.40 19.85 7.68
C LYS A 9 12.65 18.62 7.19
N ALA A 10 13.04 18.05 6.07
CA ALA A 10 12.46 16.80 5.57
C ALA A 10 12.69 15.63 6.55
N LEU A 11 13.89 15.52 7.12
CA LEU A 11 14.19 14.51 8.13
C LEU A 11 13.41 14.74 9.43
N ALA A 12 13.29 15.98 9.88
CA ALA A 12 12.50 16.32 11.06
C ALA A 12 11.01 15.95 10.87
N LEU A 13 10.45 16.21 9.68
CA LEU A 13 9.10 15.79 9.33
C LEU A 13 8.96 14.26 9.32
N ALA A 14 9.94 13.54 8.75
CA ALA A 14 9.93 12.08 8.75
C ALA A 14 9.91 11.51 10.17
N VAL A 15 10.73 12.04 11.09
CA VAL A 15 10.73 11.64 12.50
C VAL A 15 9.38 11.94 13.16
N ALA A 16 8.79 13.11 12.89
CA ALA A 16 7.47 13.44 13.42
C ALA A 16 6.37 12.49 12.91
N ILE A 17 6.41 12.11 11.63
CA ILE A 17 5.48 11.11 11.05
C ILE A 17 5.64 9.76 11.75
N GLN A 18 6.87 9.33 12.05
CA GLN A 18 7.10 8.07 12.76
C GLN A 18 6.48 8.04 14.16
N GLU A 19 6.27 9.20 14.78
CA GLU A 19 5.65 9.31 16.09
C GLU A 19 4.12 9.30 16.06
N THR A 20 3.50 9.39 14.87
CA THR A 20 2.03 9.38 14.73
C THR A 20 1.44 8.00 15.04
N ASP A 21 0.20 8.00 15.52
CA ASP A 21 -0.53 6.78 15.82
C ASP A 21 -0.81 5.99 14.53
N GLU A 22 -1.07 6.68 13.41
CA GLU A 22 -1.29 6.06 12.10
C GLU A 22 -0.07 5.27 11.62
N TYR A 23 1.14 5.81 11.78
CA TYR A 23 2.36 5.10 11.39
C TYR A 23 2.64 3.90 12.29
N LYS A 24 2.46 4.06 13.61
CA LYS A 24 2.67 2.99 14.60
C LYS A 24 1.69 1.85 14.41
N ASP A 25 0.40 2.16 14.24
CA ASP A 25 -0.66 1.19 13.97
C ASP A 25 -0.41 0.47 12.64
N PHE A 26 -0.01 1.18 11.57
CA PHE A 26 0.38 0.55 10.31
C PHE A 26 1.49 -0.49 10.49
N LEU A 27 2.56 -0.18 11.23
CA LEU A 27 3.64 -1.13 11.49
C LEU A 27 3.17 -2.35 12.28
N GLU A 28 2.31 -2.15 13.27
CA GLU A 28 1.74 -3.25 14.06
C GLU A 28 0.88 -4.17 13.19
N LYS A 29 -0.03 -3.61 12.38
CA LYS A 29 -0.91 -4.39 11.50
C LYS A 29 -0.14 -5.07 10.38
N GLU A 30 0.91 -4.44 9.85
CA GLU A 30 1.80 -5.05 8.88
C GLU A 30 2.51 -6.29 9.46
N ASP A 31 3.02 -6.20 10.69
CA ASP A 31 3.62 -7.34 11.39
C ASP A 31 2.58 -8.44 11.69
N GLY A 32 1.36 -8.06 12.07
CA GLY A 32 0.23 -8.98 12.22
C GLY A 32 -0.07 -9.76 10.94
N LEU A 33 -0.14 -9.08 9.79
CA LEU A 33 -0.33 -9.71 8.48
C LEU A 33 0.84 -10.62 8.10
N LYS A 34 2.09 -10.20 8.37
CA LYS A 34 3.30 -11.02 8.11
C LYS A 34 3.28 -12.33 8.90
N LYS A 35 2.70 -12.33 10.10
CA LYS A 35 2.60 -13.52 10.97
C LYS A 35 1.42 -14.43 10.64
N ASP A 36 0.40 -13.94 9.93
CA ASP A 36 -0.72 -14.75 9.46
C ASP A 36 -0.31 -15.64 8.28
N LYS A 37 0.10 -16.87 8.59
CA LYS A 37 0.51 -17.88 7.60
C LYS A 37 -0.54 -18.13 6.53
N THR A 38 -1.82 -18.16 6.90
CA THR A 38 -2.89 -18.43 5.95
C THR A 38 -3.09 -17.26 4.99
N ALA A 39 -3.03 -16.02 5.49
CA ALA A 39 -3.02 -14.85 4.63
C ALA A 39 -1.80 -14.84 3.70
N GLN A 40 -0.59 -15.15 4.20
CA GLN A 40 0.62 -15.21 3.37
C GLN A 40 0.54 -16.27 2.27
N GLU A 41 -0.01 -17.45 2.56
CA GLU A 41 -0.24 -18.50 1.56
C GLU A 41 -1.26 -18.06 0.50
N LEU A 42 -2.36 -17.41 0.91
CA LEU A 42 -3.37 -16.89 -0.01
C LEU A 42 -2.81 -15.77 -0.89
N LEU A 43 -2.03 -14.85 -0.32
CA LEU A 43 -1.36 -13.77 -1.06
C LEU A 43 -0.38 -14.33 -2.10
N SER A 44 0.40 -15.35 -1.72
CA SER A 44 1.35 -16.01 -2.62
C SER A 44 0.62 -16.65 -3.81
N LYS A 45 -0.46 -17.40 -3.54
CA LYS A 45 -1.32 -18.01 -4.57
C LYS A 45 -1.98 -16.97 -5.46
N PHE A 46 -2.46 -15.87 -4.87
CA PHE A 46 -3.06 -14.76 -5.61
C PHE A 46 -2.06 -14.16 -6.60
N GLN A 47 -0.84 -13.86 -6.15
CA GLN A 47 0.21 -13.30 -7.01
C GLN A 47 0.62 -14.25 -8.14
N GLU A 48 0.70 -15.55 -7.87
CA GLU A 48 0.99 -16.56 -8.89
C GLU A 48 -0.08 -16.58 -9.98
N LYS A 49 -1.35 -16.72 -9.59
CA LYS A 49 -2.49 -16.74 -10.52
C LYS A 49 -2.67 -15.43 -11.25
N GLN A 50 -2.38 -14.30 -10.61
CA GLN A 50 -2.47 -12.99 -11.25
C GLN A 50 -1.44 -12.86 -12.38
N ARG A 51 -0.20 -13.32 -12.17
CA ARG A 51 0.83 -13.34 -13.23
C ARG A 51 0.42 -14.24 -14.40
N GLU A 52 -0.14 -15.41 -14.10
CA GLU A 52 -0.66 -16.32 -15.12
C GLU A 52 -1.80 -15.66 -15.92
N PHE A 53 -2.73 -15.01 -15.24
CA PHE A 53 -3.87 -14.33 -15.86
C PHE A 53 -3.42 -13.20 -16.80
N ILE A 54 -2.50 -12.34 -16.34
CA ILE A 54 -1.95 -11.26 -17.16
C ILE A 54 -1.20 -11.83 -18.37
N SER A 55 -0.43 -12.91 -18.21
CA SER A 55 0.27 -13.58 -19.32
C SER A 55 -0.71 -14.09 -20.38
N LYS A 56 -1.77 -14.79 -19.98
CA LYS A 56 -2.82 -15.27 -20.89
C LYS A 56 -3.55 -14.12 -21.58
N GLN A 57 -3.91 -13.08 -20.83
CA GLN A 57 -4.57 -11.90 -21.37
C GLN A 57 -3.72 -11.18 -22.42
N LEU A 58 -2.40 -11.07 -22.21
CA LEU A 58 -1.47 -10.49 -23.18
C LEU A 58 -1.35 -11.33 -24.46
N ASN A 59 -1.55 -12.63 -24.37
CA ASN A 59 -1.60 -13.54 -25.52
C ASN A 59 -2.97 -13.56 -26.22
N GLY A 60 -3.94 -12.75 -25.76
CA GLY A 60 -5.30 -12.68 -26.29
C GLY A 60 -6.23 -13.78 -25.77
N GLU A 61 -5.82 -14.53 -24.75
CA GLU A 61 -6.61 -15.59 -24.13
C GLU A 61 -7.32 -15.05 -22.87
N VAL A 62 -8.63 -15.26 -22.78
CA VAL A 62 -9.40 -14.93 -21.58
C VAL A 62 -9.74 -16.22 -20.85
N ASP A 63 -9.12 -16.41 -19.68
CA ASP A 63 -9.34 -17.58 -18.84
C ASP A 63 -10.34 -17.26 -17.72
N GLN A 64 -11.59 -17.71 -17.91
CA GLN A 64 -12.67 -17.48 -16.95
C GLN A 64 -12.54 -18.34 -15.69
N GLU A 65 -11.91 -19.51 -15.79
CA GLU A 65 -11.67 -20.39 -14.64
C GLU A 65 -10.66 -19.73 -13.71
N LEU A 66 -9.55 -19.25 -14.27
CA LEU A 66 -8.51 -18.52 -13.55
C LEU A 66 -9.04 -17.22 -12.92
N LEU A 67 -9.92 -16.51 -13.62
CA LEU A 67 -10.61 -15.33 -13.05
C LEU A 67 -11.51 -15.70 -11.87
N GLY A 68 -12.20 -16.84 -11.94
CA GLY A 68 -13.01 -17.39 -10.85
C GLY A 68 -12.16 -17.71 -9.62
N GLU A 69 -11.04 -18.39 -9.81
CA GLU A 69 -10.10 -18.71 -8.73
C GLU A 69 -9.49 -17.46 -8.09
N LEU A 70 -9.10 -16.46 -8.89
CA LEU A 70 -8.62 -15.17 -8.38
C LEU A 70 -9.67 -14.47 -7.53
N THR A 71 -10.93 -14.48 -7.98
CA THR A 71 -12.07 -13.90 -7.25
C THR A 71 -12.30 -14.61 -5.92
N GLU A 72 -12.19 -15.95 -5.90
CA GLU A 72 -12.33 -16.74 -4.68
C GLU A 72 -11.21 -16.44 -3.68
N ILE A 73 -9.96 -16.41 -4.12
CA ILE A 73 -8.81 -16.07 -3.25
C ILE A 73 -8.97 -14.66 -2.70
N GLN A 74 -9.38 -13.70 -3.53
CA GLN A 74 -9.67 -12.33 -3.07
C GLN A 74 -10.77 -12.30 -2.01
N ALA A 75 -11.84 -13.06 -2.19
CA ALA A 75 -12.92 -13.16 -1.20
C ALA A 75 -12.44 -13.79 0.12
N GLN A 76 -11.54 -14.77 0.06
CA GLN A 76 -10.92 -15.34 1.26
C GLN A 76 -10.00 -14.35 1.97
N LEU A 77 -9.16 -13.62 1.22
CA LEU A 77 -8.30 -12.56 1.76
C LEU A 77 -9.11 -11.46 2.45
N ASN A 78 -10.19 -10.98 1.80
CA ASN A 78 -11.05 -9.92 2.35
C ASN A 78 -11.80 -10.33 3.63
N ARG A 79 -11.85 -11.62 3.96
CA ARG A 79 -12.46 -12.14 5.20
C ARG A 79 -11.43 -12.37 6.31
N ARG A 80 -10.13 -12.22 6.03
CA ARG A 80 -9.07 -12.35 7.03
C ARG A 80 -8.95 -11.04 7.79
N GLU A 81 -9.12 -11.09 9.11
CA GLU A 81 -8.96 -9.94 9.99
C GLU A 81 -7.60 -9.26 9.82
N SER A 82 -6.51 -10.04 9.72
CA SER A 82 -5.16 -9.55 9.49
C SER A 82 -5.01 -8.72 8.20
N VAL A 83 -5.75 -9.09 7.14
CA VAL A 83 -5.75 -8.36 5.86
C VAL A 83 -6.58 -7.10 5.96
N VAL A 84 -7.77 -7.19 6.58
CA VAL A 84 -8.66 -6.03 6.77
C VAL A 84 -7.99 -4.97 7.64
N ASP A 85 -7.46 -5.37 8.79
CA ASP A 85 -6.73 -4.49 9.71
C ASP A 85 -5.54 -3.80 9.03
N PHE A 86 -4.77 -4.55 8.25
CA PHE A 86 -3.66 -3.99 7.48
C PHE A 86 -4.14 -2.96 6.46
N LEU A 87 -5.16 -3.29 5.65
CA LEU A 87 -5.69 -2.35 4.65
C LEU A 87 -6.26 -1.07 5.29
N ASP A 88 -6.95 -1.20 6.42
CA ASP A 88 -7.51 -0.07 7.14
C ASP A 88 -6.42 0.85 7.72
N SER A 89 -5.39 0.27 8.36
CA SER A 89 -4.24 1.03 8.88
C SER A 89 -3.42 1.69 7.76
N TYR A 90 -3.22 0.99 6.65
CA TYR A 90 -2.56 1.52 5.46
C TYR A 90 -3.32 2.72 4.89
N ASN A 91 -4.64 2.63 4.74
CA ASN A 91 -5.47 3.74 4.26
C ASN A 91 -5.39 4.96 5.19
N ARG A 92 -5.36 4.76 6.51
CA ARG A 92 -5.16 5.86 7.47
C ARG A 92 -3.81 6.54 7.28
N LEU A 93 -2.73 5.76 7.16
CA LEU A 93 -1.39 6.31 6.91
C LEU A 93 -1.32 7.08 5.59
N ILE A 94 -1.90 6.53 4.51
CA ILE A 94 -1.93 7.21 3.20
C ILE A 94 -2.72 8.52 3.28
N ASN A 95 -3.84 8.57 4.01
CA ASN A 95 -4.59 9.81 4.21
C ASN A 95 -3.76 10.87 4.95
N LEU A 96 -3.09 10.49 6.04
CA LEU A 96 -2.17 11.37 6.77
C LEU A 96 -1.07 11.93 5.84
N LEU A 97 -0.43 11.06 5.04
CA LEU A 97 0.63 11.48 4.11
C LEU A 97 0.09 12.38 2.99
N ASN A 98 -1.11 12.12 2.48
CA ASN A 98 -1.77 12.97 1.50
C ASN A 98 -2.06 14.36 2.08
N GLU A 99 -2.58 14.45 3.31
CA GLU A 99 -2.81 15.73 3.98
C GLU A 99 -1.51 16.54 4.15
N ILE A 100 -0.42 15.87 4.52
CA ILE A 100 0.91 16.49 4.59
C ILE A 100 1.34 17.00 3.21
N GLY A 101 1.19 16.18 2.17
CA GLY A 101 1.46 16.56 0.78
C GLY A 101 0.68 17.79 0.35
N GLU A 102 -0.62 17.85 0.66
CA GLU A 102 -1.51 18.98 0.37
C GLU A 102 -1.07 20.27 1.09
N ILE A 103 -0.64 20.18 2.36
CA ILE A 103 -0.11 21.32 3.11
C ILE A 103 1.13 21.88 2.40
N ILE A 104 2.06 21.00 2.01
CA ILE A 104 3.27 21.38 1.29
C ILE A 104 2.90 22.02 -0.05
N SER A 105 2.06 21.34 -0.84
CA SER A 105 1.63 21.80 -2.18
C SER A 105 1.02 23.20 -2.15
N LYS A 106 0.12 23.45 -1.19
CA LYS A 106 -0.50 24.78 -1.00
C LYS A 106 0.53 25.84 -0.67
N GLN A 107 1.53 25.53 0.16
CA GLN A 107 2.52 26.50 0.59
C GLN A 107 3.51 26.87 -0.52
N ILE A 108 3.80 25.95 -1.44
CA ILE A 108 4.73 26.17 -2.55
C ILE A 108 4.03 26.52 -3.87
N GLU A 109 2.69 26.59 -3.87
CA GLU A 109 1.84 26.81 -5.06
C GLU A 109 2.16 25.85 -6.23
N PHE A 110 2.53 24.62 -5.90
CA PHE A 110 2.93 23.59 -6.84
C PHE A 110 2.51 22.21 -6.31
N ASP A 111 2.03 21.32 -7.19
CA ASP A 111 1.61 19.97 -6.80
C ASP A 111 2.83 19.11 -6.43
N PHE A 112 3.13 19.02 -5.14
CA PHE A 112 4.23 18.21 -4.62
C PHE A 112 4.08 16.72 -4.99
N GLY A 113 2.85 16.23 -5.18
CA GLY A 113 2.56 14.87 -5.57
C GLY A 113 2.99 14.53 -7.00
N GLU A 114 3.13 15.52 -7.90
CA GLU A 114 3.61 15.29 -9.27
C GLU A 114 4.98 14.62 -9.31
N ALA A 115 5.84 14.87 -8.32
CA ALA A 115 7.18 14.28 -8.23
C ALA A 115 7.19 12.74 -8.08
N TYR A 116 6.06 12.14 -7.73
CA TYR A 116 5.92 10.71 -7.42
C TYR A 116 4.93 9.98 -8.33
N ARG A 117 4.35 10.65 -9.35
CA ARG A 117 3.37 10.06 -10.31
C ARG A 117 4.00 9.34 -11.51
N SER A 118 5.33 9.32 -11.62
CA SER A 118 6.11 8.71 -12.70
C SER A 118 6.29 7.20 -12.55
#